data_AF-A0A9D7TKT5-F1
#
_entry.id   AF-A0A9D7TKT5-F1
#
_cell.length_a   1.000
_cell.length_b   1.000
_cell.length_c   1.000
_cell.angle_alpha   90.00
_cell.angle_beta   90.00
_cell.angle_gamma   90.00
#
_symmetry.space_group_name_H-M   'P 1'
#
loop_
_entity.id
_entity.type
_entity.pdbx_description
1 polymer ?
#
loop_
_entity_poly.entity_id
_entity_poly.type
_entity_poly.pdbx_seq_one_letter_code
_entity_poly.pdbx_strand_id
1 'polypeptide(L)' 'MSDKIIFISTHPIQYIVPLYQVIEEHGQLNYEVVYCTDETIKYEIDKHFGREIKWDIPLLEGYKHKFLKIILGSLL' A
#
# COMPACT_ATOMS: atom_id res chain seq x y z
N MET A 1 -10.48 -4.93 24.56
CA MET A 1 -9.42 -4.73 23.55
C MET A 1 -9.90 -5.43 22.30
N SER A 2 -10.19 -4.70 21.23
CA SER A 2 -10.51 -5.30 19.93
C SER A 2 -9.21 -5.68 19.22
N ASP A 3 -9.11 -6.92 18.76
CA ASP A 3 -7.94 -7.41 18.02
C ASP A 3 -7.64 -6.52 16.82
N LYS A 4 -6.35 -6.29 16.54
CA LYS A 4 -5.91 -5.47 15.40
C LYS A 4 -5.64 -6.36 14.20
N ILE A 5 -6.22 -6.03 13.05
CA ILE A 5 -5.96 -6.72 11.78
C ILE A 5 -4.84 -6.01 11.02
N ILE A 6 -3.89 -6.77 10.48
CA ILE A 6 -2.83 -6.25 9.62
C ILE A 6 -3.02 -6.82 8.22
N PHE A 7 -3.21 -5.95 7.23
CA PHE A 7 -3.15 -6.33 5.82
C PHE A 7 -1.71 -6.18 5.35
N ILE A 8 -1.14 -7.24 4.77
CA ILE A 8 0.21 -7.19 4.19
C ILE A 8 0.08 -7.30 2.69
N SER A 9 0.63 -6.31 1.98
CA SER A 9 0.62 -6.24 0.53
C SER A 9 2.02 -5.91 0.02
N THR A 10 2.40 -6.43 -1.15
CA THR A 10 3.72 -6.17 -1.73
C THR A 10 3.93 -4.68 -2.03
N HIS A 11 2.91 -4.04 -2.57
CA HIS A 11 2.87 -2.64 -2.97
C HIS A 11 1.39 -2.21 -3.13
N PRO A 12 1.07 -0.91 -3.13
CA PRO A 12 -0.30 -0.43 -3.38
C PRO A 12 -0.68 -0.63 -4.85
N ILE A 13 -1.90 -1.11 -5.11
CA ILE A 13 -2.46 -1.24 -6.47
C ILE A 13 -3.88 -0.71 -6.52
N GLN A 14 -4.28 -0.23 -7.70
CA GLN A 14 -5.60 0.37 -7.93
C GLN A 14 -6.79 -0.56 -7.61
N TYR A 15 -6.60 -1.88 -7.67
CA TYR A 15 -7.67 -2.84 -7.44
C TYR A 15 -7.94 -3.11 -5.96
N ILE A 16 -7.00 -2.80 -5.06
CA ILE A 16 -7.11 -3.11 -3.63
C ILE A 16 -7.24 -1.87 -2.76
N VAL A 17 -6.64 -0.74 -3.17
CA VAL A 17 -6.71 0.52 -2.42
C VAL A 17 -8.16 0.98 -2.15
N PRO A 18 -9.11 0.90 -3.11
CA PRO A 18 -10.49 1.29 -2.85
C PRO A 18 -11.16 0.52 -1.71
N LEU A 19 -10.77 -0.74 -1.49
CA LEU A 19 -11.27 -1.55 -0.37
C LEU A 19 -10.84 -0.95 0.98
N TYR A 20 -9.57 -0.54 1.11
CA TYR A 20 -9.07 0.03 2.36
C TYR A 20 -9.70 1.39 2.67
N GLN A 21 -9.93 2.20 1.64
CA GLN A 21 -10.64 3.48 1.77
C GLN A 21 -12.05 3.28 2.32
N VAL A 22 -12.80 2.32 1.77
CA VAL A 22 -14.14 1.97 2.27
C VAL A 22 -14.09 1.44 3.71
N ILE A 23 -13.11 0.61 4.05
CA ILE A 23 -12.94 0.12 5.43
C ILE A 23 -12.70 1.29 6.41
N GLU A 24 -11.87 2.27 6.04
CA GLU A 24 -11.64 3.47 6.86
C GLU A 24 -12.91 4.31 6.99
N GLU A 25 -13.63 4.55 5.90
CA GLU A 25 -14.88 5.32 5.87
C GLU A 25 -15.95 4.73 6.81
N HIS A 26 -16.07 3.40 6.86
CA HIS A 26 -16.99 2.75 7.79
C HIS A 26 -16.53 2.85 9.26
N GLY A 27 -15.24 2.98 9.54
CA GLY A 27 -14.68 3.22 10.88
C GLY A 27 -14.87 2.09 11.89
N GLN A 28 -15.29 0.89 11.45
CA GLN A 28 -15.65 -0.23 12.32
C GLN A 28 -14.50 -1.17 12.65
N LEU A 29 -13.38 -1.07 11.92
CA LEU A 29 -12.26 -1.99 12.03
C LEU A 29 -11.02 -1.32 12.65
N ASN A 30 -10.41 -1.99 13.62
CA ASN A 30 -9.07 -1.66 14.08
C ASN A 30 -8.03 -2.34 13.16
N TYR A 31 -7.47 -1.60 12.20
CA TYR A 31 -6.55 -2.18 11.22
C TYR A 31 -5.39 -1.25 10.83
N GLU A 32 -4.44 -1.80 10.09
CA GLU A 32 -3.37 -1.09 9.41
C GLU A 32 -2.92 -1.88 8.17
N VAL A 33 -2.58 -1.18 7.09
CA VAL A 33 -1.99 -1.78 5.89
C VAL A 33 -0.47 -1.64 5.94
N VAL A 34 0.24 -2.72 5.60
CA VAL A 34 1.70 -2.75 5.55
C VAL A 34 2.15 -3.10 4.13
N TYR A 35 2.84 -2.17 3.49
CA TYR A 35 3.42 -2.36 2.17
C TYR A 35 4.89 -2.76 2.26
N CYS A 36 5.30 -3.75 1.47
CA CYS A 36 6.71 -4.15 1.40
C CYS A 36 7.57 -3.14 0.64
N THR A 37 7.01 -2.48 -0.37
CA THR A 37 7.73 -1.57 -1.28
C THR A 37 6.84 -0.42 -1.73
N ASP A 38 7.45 0.71 -2.13
CA ASP A 38 6.78 1.86 -2.73
C ASP A 38 6.88 1.89 -4.27
N GLU A 39 7.24 0.76 -4.88
CA GLU A 39 7.59 0.64 -6.31
C GLU A 39 6.49 1.14 -7.25
N THR A 40 5.21 0.91 -6.93
CA THR A 40 4.08 1.35 -7.77
C THR A 40 3.70 2.81 -7.61
N ILE A 41 4.29 3.52 -6.64
CA ILE A 41 4.05 4.96 -6.41
C ILE A 41 5.00 5.79 -7.24
N LYS A 42 6.23 5.33 -7.42
CA LYS A 42 7.17 5.94 -8.35
C LYS A 42 6.66 5.60 -9.74
N TYR A 43 6.59 6.62 -10.60
CA TYR A 43 6.18 6.56 -12.01
C TYR A 43 7.16 5.74 -12.87
N GLU A 44 7.67 4.62 -12.35
CA GLU A 44 8.53 3.73 -13.08
C GLU A 44 7.69 2.98 -14.09
N ILE A 45 8.10 3.12 -15.35
CA ILE A 45 7.66 2.35 -16.48
C ILE A 45 7.35 0.93 -16.02
N ASP A 46 6.08 0.52 -16.12
CA ASP A 46 5.73 -0.84 -15.77
C ASP A 46 6.43 -1.75 -16.77
N LYS A 47 7.31 -2.62 -16.27
CA LYS A 47 8.17 -3.49 -17.08
C LYS A 47 7.38 -4.45 -17.97
N HIS A 48 6.11 -4.73 -17.66
CA HIS A 48 5.25 -5.59 -18.44
C HIS A 48 4.51 -4.83 -19.55
N PHE A 49 4.23 -3.53 -19.34
CA PHE A 49 3.49 -2.70 -20.31
C PHE A 49 4.37 -1.76 -21.12
N GLY A 50 5.61 -1.50 -20.68
CA GLY A 50 6.57 -0.61 -21.35
C GLY A 50 6.09 0.84 -21.41
N ARG A 51 5.22 1.26 -20.48
CA ARG A 51 4.61 2.59 -20.45
C ARG A 51 4.62 3.17 -19.04
N GLU A 52 4.65 4.49 -18.94
CA GLU A 52 4.37 5.19 -17.68
C GLU A 52 2.94 4.87 -17.24
N ILE A 53 2.80 4.33 -16.05
CA ILE A 53 1.49 4.16 -15.41
C ILE A 53 1.26 5.38 -14.51
N LYS A 54 0.27 6.19 -14.87
CA LYS A 54 -0.33 7.16 -13.96
C LYS A 54 -1.63 6.56 -13.45
N TRP A 55 -1.71 6.30 -12.15
CA TRP A 55 -2.93 5.81 -11.55
C TRP A 55 -3.98 6.92 -11.50
N ASP A 56 -5.23 6.59 -11.85
CA ASP A 56 -6.35 7.53 -11.83
C ASP A 56 -6.89 7.81 -10.41
N ILE A 57 -6.32 7.16 -9.38
CA ILE A 57 -6.75 7.29 -7.98
C ILE A 57 -5.56 7.57 -7.04
N PRO A 58 -5.79 8.29 -5.93
CA PRO A 58 -4.76 8.52 -4.92
C PRO A 58 -4.50 7.22 -4.13
N LEU A 59 -3.40 6.53 -4.45
CA LEU A 59 -3.10 5.19 -3.91
C LEU A 59 -2.82 5.15 -2.40
N LEU A 60 -2.46 6.27 -1.77
CA LEU A 60 -2.03 6.34 -0.36
C LEU A 60 -2.92 7.19 0.53
N GLU A 61 -4.05 7.66 0.02
CA GLU A 61 -4.94 8.55 0.76
C GLU A 61 -6.19 7.81 1.24
N GLY A 62 -6.75 8.25 2.37
CA GLY A 62 -8.02 7.75 2.87
C GLY A 62 -7.96 6.45 3.69
N TYR A 63 -6.78 5.97 4.09
CA TYR A 63 -6.63 4.79 4.94
C TYR A 63 -5.29 4.74 5.68
N LYS A 64 -5.22 3.97 6.77
CA LYS A 64 -4.01 3.79 7.59
C LYS A 64 -3.03 2.82 6.94
N HIS A 65 -1.83 3.29 6.60
CA HIS A 65 -0.79 2.45 6.02
C HIS A 65 0.63 2.81 6.47
N LYS A 66 1.57 1.88 6.28
CA LYS A 66 3.01 2.12 6.41
C LYS A 66 3.82 1.25 5.44
N PHE A 67 5.05 1.65 5.19
CA PHE A 67 6.02 0.86 4.44
C PHE A 67 6.96 0.13 5.38
N LEU A 68 7.33 -1.10 5.02
CA LEU A 68 8.44 -1.79 5.66
C LEU A 68 9.74 -1.02 5.37
N LYS A 69 10.51 -0.78 6.43
CA LYS A 69 11.86 -0.25 6.29
C LYS A 69 12.79 -1.38 5.89
N ILE A 70 13.38 -1.29 4.71
CA ILE A 70 14.49 -2.17 4.34
C ILE A 70 15.68 -1.83 5.24
N ILE A 71 16.17 -2.81 6.01
CA ILE A 71 17.38 -2.68 6.82
C ILE A 71 18.50 -3.40 6.07
N LEU A 72 19.15 -2.70 5.13
CA LEU A 72 20.44 -3.12 4.57
C LEU A 72 21.52 -2.82 5.62
N GLY A 73 21.71 -3.70 6.60
CA GLY A 73 22.57 -3.41 7.74
C GLY A 73 22.95 -4.59 8.65
N SER A 74 23.26 -5.76 8.09
CA SER A 74 23.94 -6.85 8.84
C SER A 74 24.94 -7.66 7.99
N LEU A 75 25.27 -7.21 6.78
CA LEU A 75 26.17 -7.90 5.87
C LEU A 75 27.00 -6.89 5.05
N LEU A 76 27.61 -5.92 5.74
CA LEU A 76 28.83 -5.22 5.31
C LEU A 76 29.64 -4.87 6.56
#